data_AF-A0AAX2TL72-F1
#
_entry.id   AF-A0AAX2TL72-F1
#
_cell.length_a   1.000
_cell.length_b   1.000
_cell.length_c   1.000
_cell.angle_alpha   90.00
_cell.angle_beta   90.00
_cell.angle_gamma   90.00
#
_symmetry.space_group_name_H-M   'P 1'
#
loop_
_entity.id
_entity.type
_entity.pdbx_description
1 polymer ?
#
loop_
_entity_poly.entity_id
_entity_poly.type
_entity_poly.pdbx_seq_one_letter_code
_entity_poly.pdbx_strand_id
1 'polypeptide(L)'
;RILEAVREGAGERSAQLIDHLKKGDMAKEAERLLAETGWLPEPLRMASLDGDQPIVGDQADTGEDAALPDFLTEDGEGDDAADEDEQALVAAE
;
A
#
# COMPACT_ATOMS: atom_id res chain seq x y z
N ARG A 1 -7.25 3.09 -21.94
CA ARG A 1 -6.79 3.14 -20.53
C ARG A 1 -6.78 1.76 -19.85
N ILE A 2 -7.87 0.97 -19.81
CA ILE A 2 -7.83 -0.36 -19.16
C ILE A 2 -6.84 -1.31 -19.87
N LEU A 3 -6.92 -1.42 -21.20
CA LEU A 3 -6.00 -2.28 -21.97
C LEU A 3 -4.54 -1.82 -21.88
N GLU A 4 -4.32 -0.51 -21.80
CA GLU A 4 -2.98 0.08 -21.62
C GLU A 4 -2.42 -0.27 -20.24
N ALA A 5 -3.24 -0.14 -19.18
CA ALA A 5 -2.88 -0.55 -17.84
C ALA A 5 -2.52 -2.04 -17.76
N VAL A 6 -3.35 -2.90 -18.36
CA VAL A 6 -3.09 -4.35 -18.41
C VAL A 6 -1.86 -4.69 -19.23
N ARG A 7 -1.60 -3.97 -20.32
CA ARG A 7 -0.35 -4.13 -21.10
C ARG A 7 0.88 -3.75 -20.28
N GLU A 8 0.82 -2.68 -19.50
CA GLU A 8 1.91 -2.26 -18.61
C GLU A 8 2.13 -3.22 -17.44
N GLY A 9 1.07 -3.67 -16.77
CA GLY A 9 1.20 -4.46 -15.54
C GLY A 9 1.26 -5.96 -15.77
N ALA A 10 0.53 -6.49 -16.75
CA ALA A 10 0.37 -7.94 -16.99
C ALA A 10 0.77 -8.37 -18.43
N GLY A 11 1.19 -7.44 -19.28
CA GLY A 11 1.71 -7.70 -20.63
C GLY A 11 0.66 -7.72 -21.74
N GLU A 12 1.15 -7.70 -22.99
CA GLU A 12 0.33 -7.62 -24.21
C GLU A 12 -0.65 -8.79 -24.36
N ARG A 13 -0.22 -10.00 -24.03
CA ARG A 13 -1.07 -11.20 -24.13
C ARG A 13 -2.31 -11.09 -23.25
N SER A 14 -2.14 -10.55 -22.04
CA SER A 14 -3.22 -10.34 -21.08
C SER A 14 -4.21 -9.29 -21.57
N ALA A 15 -3.73 -8.21 -22.21
CA ALA A 15 -4.59 -7.21 -22.82
C ALA A 15 -5.46 -7.79 -23.95
N GLN A 16 -4.89 -8.64 -24.82
CA GLN A 16 -5.64 -9.30 -25.89
C GLN A 16 -6.72 -10.26 -25.36
N LEU A 17 -6.48 -10.91 -24.23
CA LEU A 17 -7.46 -11.81 -23.60
C LEU A 17 -8.70 -11.06 -23.10
N ILE A 18 -8.60 -9.77 -22.78
CA ILE A 18 -9.73 -9.00 -22.23
C ILE A 18 -10.31 -7.96 -23.20
N ASP A 19 -9.66 -7.71 -24.33
CA ASP A 19 -10.05 -6.71 -25.34
C ASP A 19 -11.50 -6.88 -25.84
N HIS A 20 -11.95 -8.13 -25.97
CA HIS A 20 -13.28 -8.45 -26.48
C HIS A 20 -14.39 -8.40 -25.41
N LEU A 21 -14.05 -8.14 -24.15
CA LEU A 21 -15.01 -8.12 -23.06
C LEU A 21 -15.79 -6.79 -23.01
N LYS A 22 -16.99 -6.83 -22.42
CA LYS A 22 -17.71 -5.61 -22.10
C LYS A 22 -16.93 -4.82 -21.05
N LYS A 23 -17.01 -3.49 -21.08
CA LYS A 23 -16.23 -2.59 -20.22
C LYS A 23 -16.27 -2.97 -18.71
N GLY A 24 -17.44 -3.40 -18.20
CA GLY A 24 -17.57 -3.83 -16.81
C GLY A 24 -16.82 -5.12 -16.49
N ASP A 25 -16.89 -6.10 -17.39
CA ASP A 25 -16.18 -7.38 -17.25
C ASP A 25 -14.68 -7.20 -17.52
N MET A 26 -14.33 -6.37 -18.50
CA MET A 26 -12.95 -5.96 -18.79
C MET A 26 -12.29 -5.31 -17.57
N ALA A 27 -13.00 -4.46 -16.83
CA ALA A 27 -12.48 -3.83 -15.63
C ALA A 27 -12.20 -4.85 -14.51
N LYS A 28 -13.13 -5.78 -14.27
CA LYS A 28 -12.97 -6.82 -13.24
C LYS A 28 -11.82 -7.78 -13.56
N GLU A 29 -11.72 -8.22 -14.81
CA GLU A 29 -10.63 -9.12 -15.21
C GLU A 29 -9.28 -8.40 -15.24
N ALA A 30 -9.25 -7.12 -15.65
CA ALA A 30 -8.05 -6.29 -15.55
C ALA A 30 -7.58 -6.13 -14.10
N GLU A 31 -8.48 -5.87 -13.15
CA GLU A 31 -8.16 -5.78 -11.73
C GLU A 31 -7.52 -7.09 -11.23
N ARG A 32 -8.11 -8.25 -11.59
CA ARG A 32 -7.54 -9.55 -11.22
C ARG A 32 -6.13 -9.74 -11.79
N LEU A 33 -5.93 -9.42 -13.06
CA LEU A 33 -4.65 -9.57 -13.75
C LEU A 33 -3.57 -8.64 -13.18
N LEU A 34 -3.94 -7.44 -12.75
CA LEU A 34 -3.01 -6.43 -12.23
C LEU A 34 -2.71 -6.62 -10.74
N ALA A 35 -3.63 -7.21 -9.97
CA ALA A 35 -3.43 -7.50 -8.56
C ALA A 35 -2.27 -8.48 -8.32
N GLU A 36 -2.06 -9.44 -9.22
CA GLU A 36 -0.96 -10.41 -9.13
C GLU A 36 0.40 -9.82 -9.52
N THR A 37 0.44 -8.62 -10.11
CA THR A 37 1.68 -8.01 -10.62
C THR A 37 2.14 -6.80 -9.81
N GLY A 38 1.39 -6.42 -8.78
CA GLY A 38 1.70 -5.25 -7.93
C GLY A 38 1.52 -3.91 -8.66
N TRP A 39 0.86 -3.92 -9.83
CA TRP A 39 0.68 -2.72 -10.64
C TRP A 39 -0.12 -1.65 -9.88
N LEU A 40 0.43 -0.45 -9.85
CA LEU A 40 -0.22 0.74 -9.31
C LEU A 40 -0.75 1.62 -10.44
N PRO A 41 -1.95 2.20 -10.31
CA PRO A 41 -2.48 3.15 -11.27
C PRO A 41 -1.68 4.46 -11.28
N GLU A 42 -1.66 5.12 -12.43
CA GLU A 42 -0.87 6.33 -12.69
C GLU A 42 -0.95 7.41 -11.58
N PRO A 43 -2.12 7.74 -10.98
CA PRO A 43 -2.16 8.75 -9.90
C PRO A 43 -1.48 8.31 -8.60
N LEU A 44 -1.37 7.00 -8.39
CA LEU A 44 -0.72 6.40 -7.21
C LEU A 44 0.75 6.07 -7.47
N ARG A 45 1.19 6.05 -8.73
CA ARG A 45 2.61 6.13 -9.04
C ARG A 45 3.03 7.53 -8.61
N MET A 46 3.70 7.65 -7.47
CA MET A 46 4.43 8.87 -7.12
C MET A 46 5.20 9.25 -8.37
N ALA A 47 4.88 10.38 -9.01
CA ALA A 47 5.41 10.75 -10.31
C ALA A 47 6.93 10.54 -10.26
N SER A 48 7.41 9.42 -10.83
CA SER A 48 8.80 9.05 -10.71
C SER A 48 9.58 10.22 -11.25
N LEU A 49 10.40 10.83 -10.40
CA LEU A 49 11.61 11.46 -10.89
C LEU A 49 12.32 10.35 -11.67
N ASP A 50 12.14 10.38 -12.98
CA ASP A 50 12.78 9.52 -13.97
C ASP A 50 12.43 8.02 -13.91
N GLY A 51 11.54 7.62 -14.83
CA GLY A 51 11.61 6.36 -15.62
C GLY A 51 11.87 5.01 -14.92
N ASP A 52 10.99 4.05 -15.22
CA ASP A 52 11.31 2.62 -15.22
C ASP A 52 12.05 2.12 -13.97
N GLN A 53 11.36 2.11 -12.82
CA GLN A 53 11.81 1.31 -11.68
C GLN A 53 10.85 0.14 -11.52
N PRO A 54 11.35 -1.11 -11.51
CA PRO A 54 10.52 -2.24 -11.15
C PRO A 54 10.07 -2.03 -9.71
N ILE A 55 8.76 -2.09 -9.50
CA ILE A 55 8.16 -2.23 -8.19
C ILE A 55 8.76 -3.48 -7.53
N VAL A 56 9.80 -3.27 -6.71
CA VAL A 56 10.29 -4.28 -5.79
C VAL A 56 9.19 -4.43 -4.75
N GLY A 57 8.30 -5.39 -5.00
CA GLY A 57 7.55 -6.01 -3.92
C GLY A 57 8.56 -6.51 -2.90
N ASP A 58 8.35 -6.11 -1.65
CA ASP A 58 9.08 -6.61 -0.49
C ASP A 58 10.61 -6.37 -0.54
N GLN A 59 11.02 -5.12 -0.31
CA GLN A 59 12.24 -4.88 0.46
C GLN A 59 11.84 -4.11 1.72
N ALA A 60 11.30 -4.85 2.68
CA ALA A 60 11.85 -4.71 4.02
C ALA A 60 13.37 -4.91 3.91
N ASP A 61 14.14 -4.12 4.66
CA ASP A 61 15.61 -4.19 4.72
C ASP A 61 16.37 -3.43 3.62
N THR A 62 16.55 -2.12 3.82
CA THR A 62 17.87 -1.45 3.75
C THR A 62 17.68 -0.01 4.18
N GLY A 63 17.84 0.23 5.48
CA GLY A 63 17.77 1.55 6.08
C GLY A 63 17.54 1.47 7.57
N GLU A 64 18.36 0.68 8.28
CA GLU A 64 18.46 0.62 9.74
C GLU A 64 18.91 1.97 10.38
N ASP A 65 18.74 3.09 9.68
CA ASP A 65 19.12 4.45 10.09
C ASP A 65 18.14 5.50 9.53
N ALA A 66 16.86 5.16 9.39
CA ALA A 66 15.82 6.17 9.47
C ALA A 66 15.29 6.09 10.89
N ALA A 67 15.59 7.09 11.74
CA ALA A 67 15.08 7.15 13.10
C ALA A 67 13.56 6.93 13.06
N LEU A 68 13.15 5.70 13.38
CA LEU A 68 11.77 5.30 13.35
C LEU A 68 11.05 6.17 14.39
N PRO A 69 9.83 6.64 14.10
CA PRO A 69 9.09 7.44 15.06
C PRO A 69 8.93 6.66 16.36
N ASP A 70 9.05 7.36 17.48
CA ASP A 70 9.04 6.82 18.85
C ASP A 70 7.91 5.80 19.10
N PHE A 71 6.74 6.06 18.49
CA PHE A 71 5.56 5.18 18.49
C PHE A 71 5.79 3.75 17.96
N LEU A 72 6.76 3.55 17.06
CA LEU A 72 7.08 2.24 16.45
C LEU A 72 8.33 1.58 17.06
N THR A 73 9.09 2.31 17.86
CA THR A 73 10.30 1.81 18.55
C THR A 73 10.07 1.46 20.01
N GLU A 74 8.92 1.85 20.57
CA GLU A 74 8.42 1.34 21.85
C GLU A 74 8.05 -0.15 21.68
N ASP A 75 9.08 -1.00 21.67
CA ASP A 75 8.94 -2.44 21.83
C ASP A 75 8.19 -2.68 23.13
N GLY A 76 7.09 -3.43 23.05
CA GLY A 76 6.12 -3.60 24.13
C GLY A 76 6.67 -4.36 25.32
N GLU A 77 7.49 -3.69 26.13
CA GLU A 77 7.93 -4.14 27.44
C GLU A 77 6.99 -3.55 28.50
N GLY A 78 5.86 -4.24 28.69
CA GLY A 78 5.01 -4.00 29.83
C GLY A 78 5.73 -4.43 31.11
N ASP A 79 6.01 -3.47 31.98
CA ASP A 79 5.86 -3.58 33.44
C ASP A 79 6.11 -2.20 34.06
N ASP A 80 5.09 -1.65 34.72
CA ASP A 80 5.29 -0.92 35.97
C ASP A 80 3.92 -0.82 36.65
N ALA A 81 3.65 -1.83 37.48
CA ALA A 81 2.62 -1.77 38.49
C ALA A 81 3.09 -0.91 39.67
N ALA A 82 2.24 0.03 40.10
CA ALA A 82 2.05 0.58 41.46
C ALA A 82 1.48 2.00 41.33
N ASP A 83 0.19 2.23 41.66
CA ASP A 83 -0.26 2.83 42.94
C ASP A 83 0.06 4.35 42.98
N GLU A 84 -0.81 5.30 43.29
CA GLU A 84 -1.99 5.36 44.16
C GLU A 84 -2.76 6.66 43.81
N ASP A 85 -4.08 6.60 43.99
CA ASP A 85 -4.99 7.61 44.55
C ASP A 85 -4.89 9.15 44.30
N GLU A 86 -6.09 9.74 44.29
CA GLU A 86 -6.42 11.18 44.40
C GLU A 86 -6.16 12.03 43.14
N GLN A 87 -7.20 12.37 42.37
CA GLN A 87 -8.00 13.53 42.74
C GLN A 87 -9.44 13.47 42.26
N ALA A 88 -10.31 13.66 43.25
CA ALA A 88 -11.74 13.80 43.21
C ALA A 88 -12.25 15.01 42.38
N LEU A 89 -13.43 14.82 41.77
CA LEU A 89 -14.55 15.77 41.56
C LEU A 89 -14.22 17.13 40.92
N VAL A 90 -14.93 17.60 39.89
CA VAL A 90 -16.14 18.44 40.03
C VAL A 90 -16.88 18.54 38.68
N ALA A 91 -18.20 18.65 38.78
CA ALA A 91 -19.22 18.73 37.74
C ALA A 91 -19.34 20.08 37.00
N ALA A 92 -19.98 20.00 35.83
CA ALA A 92 -20.92 20.93 35.17
C ALA A 92 -20.53 22.41 34.91
N GLU A 93 -20.63 22.79 33.63
CA GLU A 93 -21.23 24.05 33.17
C GLU A 93 -22.02 23.85 31.87
#